data_AF-A0A349YGA1-F1
#
_entry.id   AF-A0A349YGA1-F1
#
_cell.length_a   1.000
_cell.length_b   1.000
_cell.length_c   1.000
_cell.angle_alpha   90.00
_cell.angle_beta   90.00
_cell.angle_gamma   90.00
#
_symmetry.space_group_name_H-M   'P 1'
#
loop_
_entity.id
_entity.type
_entity.pdbx_description
1 polymer ?
#
loop_
_entity_poly.entity_id
_entity_poly.type
_entity_poly.pdbx_seq_one_letter_code
_entity_poly.pdbx_strand_id
1 'polypeptide(L)'
;MDIKIQLAELCAKQNLPMAKYKKLNAFSILEQEYDLLEKLESFHLPEITKLICGSEVLETLPWASKYHRVRSVYISPKKINVDKIIQECETVEAFENEVLQFLDADTLLIFLKYYDDLQQAQDLDSKEQTDLEKELKAKEKAQEKDISLTEEEVLEREQAISDLRNKIKATKQRLNNRDKCLQKNKEYIEKINIYESKSREIDVDKIREEAYRSLKNIKVSSEKEALNNFILSEVVSEEYRKQLRDPKFLNKTLQYLEADSLKGLSLPILLNLYDEGAIDIAEDPVNDFISRHPDRLCDYLVEKSPVSIQDLDNSERELLIEQALQKELSYVAEKHNSFFGKFWNTIAERDVWHWIISKVYEFVEDKNINSAISRLLLNLEGKAAKCLIEVLFDYTEDAIKFSSSEVISYLLKNSESSNRDVILETIRLLEQHNRMTQRKLNTSERKLRSYGQELFSSIYLPVEQLEELAINLKSTKGEVKANLIATHLIDIVLLLREGFEAFDVAPVENIEDWKNQNKIKFNPDTHRMTTDGDCAPDIVRLNSLGFRYQDDDGNWQQYNAHVFVEDDCDKVEKKARKGYPKYEQPGKKKSAGQNKSRAARKKK
;
A
#
# COMPACT_ATOMS: atom_id res chain seq x y z
N MET A 1 4.16 -39.33 -0.28
CA MET A 1 3.99 -40.04 1.01
C MET A 1 2.89 -41.08 0.79
N ASP A 2 3.12 -42.36 1.13
CA ASP A 2 2.16 -43.42 0.76
C ASP A 2 1.02 -43.56 1.79
N ILE A 3 -0.15 -43.03 1.44
CA ILE A 3 -1.39 -43.08 2.22
C ILE A 3 -1.77 -44.51 2.61
N LYS A 4 -1.43 -45.50 1.76
CA LYS A 4 -1.72 -46.91 2.05
C LYS A 4 -0.94 -47.41 3.27
N ILE A 5 0.30 -46.94 3.44
CA ILE A 5 1.12 -47.29 4.61
C ILE A 5 0.52 -46.69 5.88
N GLN A 6 0.00 -45.46 5.80
CA GLN A 6 -0.64 -44.79 6.95
C GLN A 6 -1.94 -45.51 7.35
N LEU A 7 -2.78 -45.87 6.39
CA LEU A 7 -4.02 -46.62 6.65
C LEU A 7 -3.72 -48.02 7.21
N ALA A 8 -2.70 -48.70 6.69
CA ALA A 8 -2.26 -49.99 7.22
C ALA A 8 -1.73 -49.89 8.66
N GLU A 9 -1.00 -48.81 9.00
CA GLU A 9 -0.56 -48.57 10.38
C GLU A 9 -1.75 -48.37 11.32
N LEU A 10 -2.75 -47.59 10.91
CA LEU A 10 -3.97 -47.37 11.69
C LEU A 10 -4.74 -48.68 11.91
N CYS A 11 -4.89 -49.50 10.88
CA CYS A 11 -5.50 -50.83 10.99
C CYS A 11 -4.73 -51.73 11.98
N ALA A 12 -3.41 -51.85 11.83
CA ALA A 12 -2.59 -52.69 12.72
C ALA A 12 -2.65 -52.24 14.19
N LYS A 13 -2.92 -50.96 14.43
CA LYS A 13 -2.98 -50.34 15.77
C LYS A 13 -4.40 -49.98 16.20
N GLN A 14 -5.42 -50.51 15.54
CA GLN A 14 -6.83 -50.23 15.83
C GLN A 14 -7.20 -50.56 17.27
N ASN A 15 -6.60 -51.56 17.90
CA ASN A 15 -6.92 -51.94 19.28
C ASN A 15 -6.31 -51.00 20.35
N LEU A 16 -5.53 -49.99 19.96
CA LEU A 16 -4.97 -49.03 20.92
C LEU A 16 -6.07 -48.15 21.56
N PRO A 17 -5.93 -47.78 22.84
CA PRO A 17 -6.78 -46.75 23.45
C PRO A 17 -6.71 -45.44 22.67
N MET A 18 -7.83 -44.70 22.57
CA MET A 18 -7.95 -43.49 21.75
C MET A 18 -6.82 -42.47 22.03
N ALA A 19 -6.46 -42.26 23.29
CA ALA A 19 -5.36 -41.35 23.67
C ALA A 19 -3.98 -41.75 23.13
N LYS A 20 -3.75 -43.04 22.86
CA LYS A 20 -2.52 -43.54 22.19
C LYS A 20 -2.69 -43.55 20.68
N TYR A 21 -3.90 -43.84 20.19
CA TYR A 21 -4.23 -43.84 18.77
C TYR A 21 -4.06 -42.45 18.13
N LYS A 22 -4.52 -41.38 18.80
CA LYS A 22 -4.30 -39.98 18.37
C LYS A 22 -2.83 -39.57 18.25
N LYS A 23 -1.92 -40.25 18.96
CA LYS A 23 -0.48 -39.94 18.96
C LYS A 23 0.26 -40.60 17.80
N LEU A 24 -0.40 -41.43 16.99
CA LEU A 24 0.21 -42.05 15.83
C LEU A 24 0.45 -40.99 14.76
N ASN A 25 1.62 -41.04 14.10
CA ASN A 25 1.91 -40.13 13.01
C ASN A 25 0.90 -40.28 11.87
N ALA A 26 0.50 -41.53 11.58
CA ALA A 26 -0.56 -41.85 10.63
C ALA A 26 -1.89 -41.16 10.92
N PHE A 27 -2.23 -40.97 12.20
CA PHE A 27 -3.45 -40.27 12.59
C PHE A 27 -3.39 -38.79 12.17
N SER A 28 -2.30 -38.11 12.54
CA SER A 28 -2.12 -36.68 12.22
C SER A 28 -2.05 -36.41 10.72
N ILE A 29 -1.42 -37.30 9.96
CA ILE A 29 -1.30 -37.16 8.50
C ILE A 29 -2.66 -37.35 7.83
N LEU A 30 -3.39 -38.41 8.19
CA LEU A 30 -4.68 -38.71 7.56
C LEU A 30 -5.78 -37.74 7.99
N GLU A 31 -5.73 -37.20 9.21
CA GLU A 31 -6.64 -36.16 9.69
C GLU A 31 -6.64 -34.90 8.79
N GLN A 32 -5.53 -34.62 8.11
CA GLN A 32 -5.40 -33.48 7.19
C GLN A 32 -5.90 -33.79 5.77
N GLU A 33 -6.06 -35.05 5.39
CA GLU A 33 -6.49 -35.47 4.05
C GLU A 33 -8.01 -35.78 4.03
N TYR A 34 -8.83 -34.80 4.39
CA TYR A 34 -10.29 -34.97 4.56
C TYR A 34 -11.01 -35.37 3.27
N ASP A 35 -10.59 -34.88 2.09
CA ASP A 35 -11.19 -35.25 0.80
C ASP A 35 -11.02 -36.74 0.46
N LEU A 36 -9.92 -37.33 0.94
CA LEU A 36 -9.63 -38.75 0.75
C LEU A 36 -10.45 -39.59 1.72
N LEU A 37 -10.55 -39.15 2.98
CA LEU A 37 -11.35 -39.82 4.00
C LEU A 37 -12.83 -39.82 3.65
N GLU A 38 -13.37 -38.73 3.10
CA GLU A 38 -14.78 -38.66 2.66
C GLU A 38 -15.10 -39.75 1.60
N LYS A 39 -14.18 -40.03 0.69
CA LYS A 39 -14.36 -41.07 -0.34
C LYS A 39 -14.26 -42.48 0.25
N LEU A 40 -13.34 -42.69 1.17
CA LEU A 40 -13.16 -43.97 1.85
C LEU A 40 -14.24 -44.27 2.88
N GLU A 41 -14.94 -43.25 3.37
CA GLU A 41 -15.99 -43.36 4.38
C GLU A 41 -17.10 -44.33 3.96
N SER A 42 -17.44 -44.36 2.66
CA SER A 42 -18.43 -45.27 2.09
C SER A 42 -18.14 -46.76 2.28
N PHE A 43 -16.88 -47.12 2.53
CA PHE A 43 -16.47 -48.51 2.79
C PHE A 43 -16.60 -48.90 4.27
N HIS A 44 -16.92 -47.95 5.16
CA HIS A 44 -17.10 -48.15 6.60
C HIS A 44 -15.99 -48.96 7.28
N LEU A 45 -14.73 -48.72 6.88
CA LEU A 45 -13.59 -49.44 7.44
C LEU A 45 -13.38 -49.09 8.93
N PRO A 46 -13.12 -50.07 9.80
CA PRO A 46 -13.04 -49.84 11.24
C PRO A 46 -11.96 -48.82 11.65
N GLU A 47 -10.79 -48.86 11.01
CA GLU A 47 -9.69 -47.92 11.27
C GLU A 47 -10.04 -46.47 10.90
N ILE A 48 -10.88 -46.29 9.87
CA ILE A 48 -11.34 -44.98 9.38
C ILE A 48 -12.43 -44.46 10.30
N THR A 49 -13.42 -45.29 10.64
CA THR A 49 -14.48 -44.94 11.59
C THR A 49 -13.91 -44.50 12.94
N LYS A 50 -12.91 -45.25 13.43
CA LYS A 50 -12.21 -44.88 14.67
C LYS A 50 -11.45 -43.56 14.55
N LEU A 51 -10.83 -43.28 13.40
CA LEU A 51 -10.15 -42.01 13.15
C LEU A 51 -11.13 -40.84 13.12
N ILE A 52 -12.26 -40.97 12.40
CA ILE A 52 -13.32 -39.95 12.35
C ILE A 52 -13.86 -39.67 13.75
N CYS A 53 -14.18 -40.72 14.52
CA CYS A 53 -14.67 -40.57 15.88
C CYS A 53 -13.62 -39.97 16.83
N GLY A 54 -12.34 -40.20 16.58
CA GLY A 54 -11.25 -39.65 17.38
C GLY A 54 -10.93 -38.19 17.05
N SER A 55 -11.10 -37.76 15.81
CA SER A 55 -10.66 -36.45 15.34
C SER A 55 -11.59 -35.33 15.81
N GLU A 56 -11.00 -34.20 16.19
CA GLU A 56 -11.73 -32.95 16.48
C GLU A 56 -11.89 -32.11 15.21
N VAL A 57 -10.96 -32.25 14.25
CA VAL A 57 -11.00 -31.54 12.96
C VAL A 57 -12.12 -32.11 12.08
N LEU A 58 -12.13 -33.42 11.88
CA LEU A 58 -13.09 -34.09 11.00
C LEU A 58 -14.53 -33.98 11.51
N GLU A 59 -14.74 -33.87 12.82
CA GLU A 59 -16.06 -33.67 13.41
C GLU A 59 -16.76 -32.41 12.87
N THR A 60 -16.00 -31.36 12.56
CA THR A 60 -16.58 -30.11 12.05
C THR A 60 -17.08 -30.22 10.61
N LEU A 61 -16.76 -31.32 9.91
CA LEU A 61 -17.13 -31.51 8.52
C LEU A 61 -18.56 -32.05 8.37
N PRO A 62 -19.36 -31.54 7.42
CA PRO A 62 -20.76 -31.93 7.25
C PRO A 62 -20.98 -33.43 7.07
N TRP A 63 -20.13 -34.11 6.29
CA TRP A 63 -20.26 -35.53 5.99
C TRP A 63 -19.93 -36.44 7.19
N ALA A 64 -19.15 -35.97 8.15
CA ALA A 64 -18.77 -36.73 9.35
C ALA A 64 -19.79 -36.62 10.49
N SER A 65 -20.75 -35.69 10.40
CA SER A 65 -21.75 -35.42 11.45
C SER A 65 -22.57 -36.67 11.86
N LYS A 66 -22.78 -37.60 10.92
CA LYS A 66 -23.48 -38.88 11.16
C LYS A 66 -22.80 -39.79 12.18
N TYR A 67 -21.51 -39.61 12.46
CA TYR A 67 -20.76 -40.41 13.44
C TYR A 67 -20.94 -39.95 14.90
N HIS A 68 -21.69 -38.85 15.15
CA HIS A 68 -21.84 -38.27 16.49
C HIS A 68 -22.35 -39.28 17.54
N ARG A 69 -23.33 -40.11 17.18
CA ARG A 69 -23.93 -41.09 18.11
C ARG A 69 -22.99 -42.24 18.49
N VAL A 70 -22.14 -42.69 17.57
CA VAL A 70 -21.18 -43.78 17.80
C VAL A 70 -19.85 -43.30 18.38
N ARG A 71 -19.60 -41.99 18.42
CA ARG A 71 -18.32 -41.44 18.85
C ARG A 71 -17.90 -41.86 20.26
N SER A 72 -18.86 -41.83 21.19
CA SER A 72 -18.62 -42.23 22.59
C SER A 72 -18.14 -43.68 22.69
N VAL A 73 -18.59 -44.54 21.76
CA VAL A 73 -18.23 -45.97 21.70
C VAL A 73 -16.74 -46.11 21.40
N TYR A 74 -16.22 -45.36 20.43
CA TYR A 74 -14.82 -45.45 20.02
C TYR A 74 -13.86 -44.66 20.94
N ILE A 75 -14.30 -43.55 21.54
CA ILE A 75 -13.46 -42.76 22.45
C ILE A 75 -13.24 -43.46 23.80
N SER A 76 -14.30 -44.04 24.38
CA SER A 76 -14.24 -44.64 25.72
C SER A 76 -15.06 -45.93 25.84
N PRO A 77 -14.61 -47.03 25.22
CA PRO A 77 -15.37 -48.29 25.16
C PRO A 77 -15.80 -48.85 26.52
N LYS A 78 -14.96 -48.66 27.54
CA LYS A 78 -15.21 -49.19 28.90
C LYS A 78 -16.24 -48.41 29.71
N LYS A 79 -16.64 -47.22 29.26
CA LYS A 79 -17.57 -46.33 29.98
C LYS A 79 -18.89 -46.13 29.24
N ILE A 80 -19.15 -46.94 28.22
CA ILE A 80 -20.36 -46.83 27.41
C ILE A 80 -21.58 -47.20 28.27
N ASN A 81 -22.64 -46.40 28.16
CA ASN A 81 -23.97 -46.75 28.64
C ASN A 81 -24.85 -47.14 27.44
N VAL A 82 -24.97 -48.45 27.20
CA VAL A 82 -25.69 -49.00 26.04
C VAL A 82 -27.17 -48.62 26.07
N ASP A 83 -27.81 -48.68 27.24
CA ASP A 83 -29.21 -48.28 27.41
C ASP A 83 -29.46 -46.83 26.99
N LYS A 84 -28.54 -45.92 27.33
CA LYS A 84 -28.67 -44.51 26.98
C LYS A 84 -28.63 -44.30 25.46
N ILE A 85 -27.70 -44.97 24.78
CA ILE A 85 -27.57 -44.89 23.31
C ILE A 85 -28.86 -45.37 22.64
N ILE A 86 -29.43 -46.48 23.13
CA ILE A 86 -30.68 -47.03 22.57
C ILE A 86 -31.86 -46.10 22.83
N GLN A 87 -31.95 -45.50 24.02
CA GLN A 87 -33.01 -44.54 24.35
C GLN A 87 -32.97 -43.29 23.47
N GLU A 88 -31.79 -42.85 23.05
CA GLU A 88 -31.62 -41.69 22.17
C GLU A 88 -32.07 -41.96 20.73
N CYS A 89 -32.15 -43.22 20.29
CA CYS A 89 -32.52 -43.58 18.92
C CYS A 89 -34.03 -43.58 18.64
N GLU A 90 -34.91 -43.45 19.63
CA GLU A 90 -36.40 -43.46 19.53
C GLU A 90 -37.04 -44.71 18.88
N THR A 91 -36.51 -45.22 17.77
CA THR A 91 -36.97 -46.39 17.01
C THR A 91 -35.84 -47.37 16.71
N VAL A 92 -36.21 -48.62 16.42
CA VAL A 92 -35.26 -49.69 16.02
C VAL A 92 -34.59 -49.38 14.69
N GLU A 93 -35.32 -48.77 13.74
CA GLU A 93 -34.79 -48.39 12.42
C GLU A 93 -33.75 -47.28 12.53
N ALA A 94 -33.99 -46.28 13.39
CA ALA A 94 -33.00 -45.24 13.65
C ALA A 94 -31.75 -45.81 14.33
N PHE A 95 -31.90 -46.75 15.28
CA PHE A 95 -30.76 -47.46 15.86
C PHE A 95 -29.95 -48.24 14.82
N GLU A 96 -30.61 -48.89 13.86
CA GLU A 96 -29.93 -49.58 12.77
C GLU A 96 -29.12 -48.63 11.89
N ASN A 97 -29.73 -47.52 11.45
CA ASN A 97 -29.15 -46.59 10.49
C ASN A 97 -28.12 -45.63 11.10
N GLU A 98 -28.30 -45.23 12.36
CA GLU A 98 -27.45 -44.23 13.01
C GLU A 98 -26.38 -44.83 13.93
N VAL A 99 -26.53 -46.10 14.32
CA VAL A 99 -25.60 -46.78 15.23
C VAL A 99 -25.03 -48.04 14.58
N LEU A 100 -25.86 -49.06 14.33
CA LEU A 100 -25.37 -50.39 13.94
C LEU A 100 -24.57 -50.39 12.64
N GLN A 101 -24.94 -49.57 11.66
CA GLN A 101 -24.22 -49.46 10.38
C GLN A 101 -22.76 -49.01 10.53
N PHE A 102 -22.41 -48.29 11.60
CA PHE A 102 -21.07 -47.73 11.81
C PHE A 102 -20.23 -48.49 12.85
N LEU A 103 -20.79 -49.52 13.49
CA LEU A 103 -20.06 -50.31 14.49
C LEU A 103 -19.28 -51.45 13.81
N ASP A 104 -18.03 -51.61 14.23
CA ASP A 104 -17.22 -52.76 13.88
C ASP A 104 -17.57 -53.99 14.74
N ALA A 105 -17.08 -55.17 14.34
CA ALA A 105 -17.36 -56.42 15.06
C ALA A 105 -16.96 -56.34 16.55
N ASP A 106 -15.81 -55.72 16.85
CA ASP A 106 -15.30 -55.60 18.22
C ASP A 106 -16.16 -54.69 19.11
N THR A 107 -16.69 -53.59 18.54
CA THR A 107 -17.59 -52.70 19.29
C THR A 107 -19.00 -53.28 19.41
N LEU A 108 -19.48 -54.06 18.43
CA LEU A 108 -20.74 -54.80 18.53
C LEU A 108 -20.73 -55.80 19.70
N LEU A 109 -19.58 -56.43 19.99
CA LEU A 109 -19.43 -57.32 21.15
C LEU A 109 -19.69 -56.62 22.49
N ILE A 110 -19.49 -55.30 22.58
CA ILE A 110 -19.79 -54.53 23.80
C ILE A 110 -21.31 -54.49 24.03
N PHE A 111 -22.08 -54.30 22.96
CA PHE A 111 -23.54 -54.29 23.02
C PHE A 111 -24.10 -55.68 23.33
N LEU A 112 -23.54 -56.73 22.72
CA LEU A 112 -23.91 -58.11 23.04
C LEU A 112 -23.63 -58.46 24.50
N LYS A 113 -22.41 -58.15 24.97
CA LYS A 113 -22.02 -58.41 26.35
C LYS A 113 -22.93 -57.72 27.37
N TYR A 114 -23.39 -56.51 27.08
CA TYR A 114 -24.34 -55.81 27.94
C TYR A 114 -25.64 -56.61 28.14
N TYR A 115 -26.18 -57.19 27.06
CA TYR A 115 -27.38 -58.02 27.13
C TYR A 115 -27.12 -59.40 27.73
N ASP A 116 -25.97 -60.01 27.46
CA ASP A 116 -25.55 -61.26 28.10
C ASP A 116 -25.44 -61.10 29.62
N ASP A 117 -24.83 -60.01 30.09
CA ASP A 117 -24.70 -59.69 31.52
C ASP A 117 -26.08 -59.47 32.16
N LEU A 118 -27.02 -58.82 31.46
CA LEU A 118 -28.41 -58.66 31.92
C LEU A 118 -29.14 -60.00 32.03
N GLN A 119 -28.93 -60.90 31.06
CA GLN A 119 -29.59 -62.21 31.02
C GLN A 119 -29.01 -63.16 32.06
N GLN A 120 -27.68 -63.15 32.28
CA GLN A 120 -27.07 -63.87 33.39
C GLN A 120 -27.57 -63.39 34.75
N ALA A 121 -27.74 -62.06 34.90
CA ALA A 121 -28.28 -61.50 36.14
C ALA A 121 -29.76 -61.89 36.35
N GLN A 122 -30.56 -61.96 35.29
CA GLN A 122 -31.92 -62.48 35.33
C GLN A 122 -31.95 -63.94 35.80
N ASP A 123 -31.07 -64.79 35.27
CA ASP A 123 -30.95 -66.20 35.68
C ASP A 123 -30.55 -66.36 37.15
N LEU A 124 -29.65 -65.49 37.63
CA LEU A 124 -29.23 -65.46 39.03
C LEU A 124 -30.37 -65.05 39.96
N ASP A 125 -31.11 -63.98 39.63
CA ASP A 125 -32.28 -63.55 40.42
C ASP A 125 -33.38 -64.62 40.41
N SER A 126 -33.56 -65.33 39.30
CA SER A 126 -34.52 -66.43 39.17
C SER A 126 -34.16 -67.59 40.10
N LYS A 127 -32.87 -68.00 40.11
CA LYS A 127 -32.36 -69.02 41.04
C LYS A 127 -32.51 -68.56 42.49
N GLU A 128 -32.08 -67.34 42.81
CA GLU A 128 -32.21 -66.73 44.15
C GLU A 128 -33.67 -66.75 44.62
N GLN A 129 -34.62 -66.38 43.76
CA GLN A 129 -36.04 -66.42 44.08
C GLN A 129 -36.50 -67.86 44.39
N THR A 130 -36.13 -68.85 43.57
CA THR A 130 -36.52 -70.25 43.82
C THR A 130 -35.95 -70.79 45.12
N ASP A 131 -34.72 -70.40 45.48
CA ASP A 131 -34.07 -70.88 46.71
C ASP A 131 -34.64 -70.19 47.95
N LEU A 132 -34.93 -68.88 47.89
CA LEU A 132 -35.65 -68.17 48.94
C LEU A 132 -37.08 -68.72 49.13
N GLU A 133 -37.79 -69.07 48.05
CA GLU A 133 -39.12 -69.68 48.13
C GLU A 133 -39.08 -71.09 48.74
N LYS A 134 -38.01 -71.87 48.49
CA LYS A 134 -37.79 -73.16 49.17
C LYS A 134 -37.48 -72.97 50.65
N GLU A 135 -36.62 -72.00 51.00
CA GLU A 135 -36.27 -71.68 52.39
C GLU A 135 -37.51 -71.23 53.19
N LEU A 136 -38.33 -70.37 52.59
CA LEU A 136 -39.59 -69.92 53.19
C LEU A 136 -40.54 -71.10 53.44
N LYS A 137 -40.75 -71.98 52.45
CA LYS A 137 -41.58 -73.19 52.63
C LYS A 137 -41.03 -74.13 53.70
N ALA A 138 -39.71 -74.23 53.85
CA ALA A 138 -39.08 -75.04 54.88
C ALA A 138 -39.31 -74.45 56.28
N LYS A 139 -39.17 -73.13 56.44
CA LYS A 139 -39.41 -72.43 57.71
C LYS A 139 -40.89 -72.41 58.11
N GLU A 140 -41.81 -72.21 57.18
CA GLU A 140 -43.26 -72.28 57.43
C GLU A 140 -43.67 -73.71 57.88
N LYS A 141 -43.15 -74.77 57.23
CA LYS A 141 -43.39 -76.16 57.66
C LYS A 141 -42.78 -76.51 59.02
N ALA A 142 -41.65 -75.90 59.38
CA ALA A 142 -41.04 -76.09 60.69
C ALA A 142 -41.87 -75.40 61.80
N GLN A 143 -42.44 -74.22 61.49
CA GLN A 143 -43.36 -73.51 62.38
C GLN A 143 -44.65 -74.31 62.66
N GLU A 144 -45.18 -75.04 61.68
CA GLU A 144 -46.37 -75.89 61.86
C GLU A 144 -46.13 -77.15 62.72
N LYS A 145 -44.88 -77.58 62.92
CA LYS A 145 -44.55 -78.85 63.60
C LYS A 145 -44.09 -78.71 65.05
N ASP A 146 -43.63 -77.53 65.47
CA ASP A 146 -43.11 -77.30 66.82
C ASP A 146 -44.22 -76.80 67.76
N ILE A 147 -44.68 -77.66 68.69
CA ILE A 147 -45.75 -77.35 69.66
C ILE A 147 -45.17 -76.81 71.00
N SER A 148 -43.84 -76.76 71.16
CA SER A 148 -43.16 -76.44 72.45
C SER A 148 -42.18 -75.24 72.40
N LEU A 149 -42.56 -74.13 71.77
CA LEU A 149 -41.72 -72.92 71.67
C LEU A 149 -42.11 -71.87 72.71
N THR A 150 -41.13 -71.08 73.15
CA THR A 150 -41.35 -69.88 73.98
C THR A 150 -41.83 -68.69 73.14
N GLU A 151 -42.50 -67.70 73.76
CA GLU A 151 -43.04 -66.52 73.05
C GLU A 151 -41.96 -65.72 72.30
N GLU A 152 -40.73 -65.62 72.84
CA GLU A 152 -39.60 -64.97 72.18
C GLU A 152 -39.15 -65.72 70.91
N GLU A 153 -39.06 -67.06 70.96
CA GLU A 153 -38.67 -67.89 69.81
C GLU A 153 -39.72 -67.85 68.68
N VAL A 154 -40.99 -67.69 69.03
CA VAL A 154 -42.08 -67.47 68.06
C VAL A 154 -41.91 -66.13 67.37
N LEU A 155 -41.64 -65.06 68.13
CA LEU A 155 -41.45 -63.71 67.60
C LEU A 155 -40.23 -63.62 66.66
N GLU A 156 -39.10 -64.21 67.04
CA GLU A 156 -37.89 -64.26 66.20
C GLU A 156 -38.11 -65.03 64.89
N ARG A 157 -38.85 -66.15 64.93
CA ARG A 157 -39.19 -66.92 63.72
C ARG A 157 -40.18 -66.18 62.82
N GLU A 158 -41.18 -65.51 63.37
CA GLU A 158 -42.10 -64.67 62.60
C GLU A 158 -41.37 -63.51 61.91
N GLN A 159 -40.42 -62.89 62.61
CA GLN A 159 -39.58 -61.83 62.04
C GLN A 159 -38.68 -62.38 60.92
N ALA A 160 -38.07 -63.55 61.09
CA ALA A 160 -37.28 -64.20 60.05
C ALA A 160 -38.10 -64.59 58.81
N ILE A 161 -39.35 -65.04 58.98
CA ILE A 161 -40.27 -65.33 57.87
C ILE A 161 -40.70 -64.04 57.17
N SER A 162 -40.99 -62.98 57.92
CA SER A 162 -41.30 -61.65 57.39
C SER A 162 -40.14 -61.10 56.55
N ASP A 163 -38.90 -61.20 57.05
CA ASP A 163 -37.70 -60.77 56.35
C ASP A 163 -37.46 -61.56 55.06
N LEU A 164 -37.69 -62.88 55.07
CA LEU A 164 -37.65 -63.69 53.86
C LEU A 164 -38.73 -63.30 52.84
N ARG A 165 -39.95 -63.01 53.29
CA ARG A 165 -41.03 -62.51 52.40
C ARG A 165 -40.65 -61.18 51.77
N ASN A 166 -40.04 -60.29 52.54
CA ASN A 166 -39.55 -59.00 52.05
C ASN A 166 -38.43 -59.18 51.01
N LYS A 167 -37.47 -60.09 51.26
CA LYS A 167 -36.41 -60.44 50.30
C LYS A 167 -36.98 -61.03 49.02
N ILE A 168 -37.91 -61.99 49.10
CA ILE A 168 -38.58 -62.57 47.92
C ILE A 168 -39.31 -61.49 47.12
N LYS A 169 -40.02 -60.58 47.79
CA LYS A 169 -40.73 -59.47 47.13
C LYS A 169 -39.74 -58.53 46.41
N ALA A 170 -38.61 -58.21 47.04
CA ALA A 170 -37.56 -57.41 46.43
C ALA A 170 -36.92 -58.11 45.22
N THR A 171 -36.61 -59.41 45.31
CA THR A 171 -36.07 -60.20 44.18
C THR A 171 -37.09 -60.33 43.04
N LYS A 172 -38.37 -60.57 43.33
CA LYS A 172 -39.45 -60.55 42.32
C LYS A 172 -39.54 -59.21 41.59
N GLN A 173 -39.39 -58.10 42.32
CA GLN A 173 -39.42 -56.77 41.72
C GLN A 173 -38.20 -56.53 40.81
N ARG A 174 -37.00 -56.96 41.23
CA ARG A 174 -35.78 -56.91 40.39
C ARG A 174 -35.93 -57.74 39.12
N LEU A 175 -36.44 -58.97 39.25
CA LEU A 175 -36.66 -59.89 38.14
C LEU A 175 -37.67 -59.32 37.13
N ASN A 176 -38.83 -58.84 37.59
CA ASN A 176 -39.83 -58.21 36.73
C ASN A 176 -39.30 -56.96 36.00
N ASN A 177 -38.44 -56.16 36.64
CA ASN A 177 -37.82 -55.02 35.98
C ASN A 177 -36.85 -55.46 34.86
N ARG A 178 -36.09 -56.54 35.07
CA ARG A 178 -35.19 -57.10 34.05
C ARG A 178 -35.95 -57.74 32.90
N ASP A 179 -37.00 -58.51 33.19
CA ASP A 179 -37.88 -59.11 32.18
C ASP A 179 -38.47 -58.04 31.26
N LYS A 180 -39.00 -56.95 31.85
CA LYS A 180 -39.53 -55.82 31.10
C LYS A 180 -38.47 -55.15 30.22
N CYS A 181 -37.24 -55.02 30.70
CA CYS A 181 -36.15 -54.43 29.94
C CYS A 181 -35.78 -55.29 28.72
N LEU A 182 -35.55 -56.60 28.94
CA LEU A 182 -35.22 -57.54 27.87
C LEU A 182 -36.36 -57.68 26.85
N GLN A 183 -37.61 -57.68 27.32
CA GLN A 183 -38.78 -57.76 26.45
C GLN A 183 -38.97 -56.48 25.62
N LYS A 184 -38.76 -55.30 26.21
CA LYS A 184 -38.80 -54.03 25.49
C LYS A 184 -37.70 -53.94 24.43
N ASN A 185 -36.51 -54.46 24.73
CA ASN A 185 -35.36 -54.34 23.85
C ASN A 185 -35.15 -55.56 22.92
N LYS A 186 -36.11 -56.48 22.86
CA LYS A 186 -35.98 -57.74 22.11
C LYS A 186 -35.60 -57.52 20.64
N GLU A 187 -36.27 -56.59 19.97
CA GLU A 187 -36.01 -56.28 18.56
C GLU A 187 -34.60 -55.69 18.34
N TYR A 188 -34.09 -54.89 19.29
CA TYR A 188 -32.72 -54.36 19.26
C TYR A 188 -31.70 -55.49 19.40
N ILE A 189 -31.93 -56.44 20.31
CA ILE A 189 -31.07 -57.61 20.52
C ILE A 189 -31.01 -58.47 19.25
N GLU A 190 -32.15 -58.73 18.61
CA GLU A 190 -32.22 -59.47 17.35
C GLU A 190 -31.42 -58.76 16.25
N LYS A 191 -31.56 -57.44 16.11
CA LYS A 191 -30.79 -56.64 15.13
C LYS A 191 -29.28 -56.67 15.40
N ILE A 192 -28.84 -56.53 16.65
CA ILE A 192 -27.42 -56.60 17.01
C ILE A 192 -26.84 -57.98 16.62
N ASN A 193 -27.55 -59.07 16.92
CA ASN A 193 -27.11 -60.43 16.55
C ASN A 193 -27.01 -60.63 15.03
N ILE A 194 -27.95 -60.08 14.26
CA ILE A 194 -27.91 -60.12 12.78
C ILE A 194 -26.68 -59.36 12.26
N TYR A 195 -26.40 -58.17 12.80
CA TYR A 195 -25.23 -57.37 12.39
C TYR A 195 -23.91 -58.03 12.79
N GLU A 196 -23.85 -58.66 13.96
CA GLU A 196 -22.66 -59.41 14.38
C GLU A 196 -22.40 -60.60 13.45
N SER A 197 -23.45 -61.37 13.11
CA SER A 197 -23.35 -62.49 12.18
C SER A 197 -22.89 -62.03 10.80
N LYS A 198 -23.48 -60.95 10.27
CA LYS A 198 -23.06 -60.33 9.00
C LYS A 198 -21.61 -59.85 9.07
N SER A 199 -21.18 -59.23 10.16
CA SER A 199 -19.81 -58.74 10.33
C SER A 199 -18.77 -59.87 10.29
N ARG A 200 -19.14 -61.08 10.73
CA ARG A 200 -18.31 -62.29 10.65
C ARG A 200 -18.27 -62.90 9.25
N GLU A 201 -19.33 -62.74 8.47
CA GLU A 201 -19.40 -63.20 7.08
C GLU A 201 -18.72 -62.24 6.09
N ILE A 202 -18.66 -60.96 6.45
CA ILE A 202 -18.00 -59.93 5.65
C ILE A 202 -16.48 -60.08 5.77
N ASP A 203 -15.84 -60.34 4.63
CA ASP A 203 -14.39 -60.33 4.51
C ASP A 203 -13.90 -58.88 4.48
N VAL A 204 -13.70 -58.31 5.67
CA VAL A 204 -13.22 -56.92 5.85
C VAL A 204 -11.89 -56.71 5.11
N ASP A 205 -11.06 -57.75 4.97
CA ASP A 205 -9.81 -57.66 4.23
C ASP A 205 -10.04 -57.46 2.73
N LYS A 206 -11.05 -58.12 2.13
CA LYS A 206 -11.45 -57.86 0.74
C LYS A 206 -12.01 -56.45 0.55
N ILE A 207 -12.89 -55.99 1.44
CA ILE A 207 -13.45 -54.63 1.37
C ILE A 207 -12.33 -53.59 1.50
N ARG A 208 -11.37 -53.83 2.40
CA ARG A 208 -10.19 -52.99 2.57
C ARG A 208 -9.32 -52.98 1.32
N GLU A 209 -9.10 -54.13 0.68
CA GLU A 209 -8.39 -54.18 -0.60
C GLU A 209 -9.12 -53.40 -1.70
N GLU A 210 -10.46 -53.49 -1.79
CA GLU A 210 -11.26 -52.72 -2.73
C GLU A 210 -11.19 -51.21 -2.46
N ALA A 211 -11.28 -50.81 -1.20
CA ALA A 211 -11.09 -49.44 -0.75
C ALA A 211 -9.67 -48.93 -1.09
N TYR A 212 -8.64 -49.73 -0.84
CA TYR A 212 -7.26 -49.34 -1.15
C TYR A 212 -6.96 -49.41 -2.66
N ARG A 213 -7.70 -50.19 -3.45
CA ARG A 213 -7.65 -50.14 -4.92
C ARG A 213 -8.38 -48.91 -5.46
N SER A 214 -9.48 -48.49 -4.82
CA SER A 214 -10.15 -47.23 -5.17
C SER A 214 -9.22 -46.03 -4.93
N LEU A 215 -8.34 -46.09 -3.92
CA LEU A 215 -7.24 -45.12 -3.72
C LEU A 215 -6.28 -45.04 -4.92
N LYS A 216 -5.98 -46.14 -5.63
CA LYS A 216 -5.17 -46.07 -6.87
C LYS A 216 -5.87 -45.30 -8.00
N ASN A 217 -7.19 -45.22 -7.94
CA ASN A 217 -8.02 -44.43 -8.86
C ASN A 217 -8.31 -43.01 -8.32
N ILE A 218 -7.98 -42.73 -7.05
CA ILE A 218 -7.86 -41.36 -6.56
C ILE A 218 -6.55 -40.84 -7.12
N LYS A 219 -6.62 -40.31 -8.35
CA LYS A 219 -5.65 -39.33 -8.78
C LYS A 219 -5.67 -38.24 -7.69
N VAL A 220 -4.63 -38.17 -6.86
CA VAL A 220 -4.12 -36.84 -6.50
C VAL A 220 -4.03 -36.15 -7.85
N SER A 221 -4.73 -35.03 -8.00
CA SER A 221 -4.70 -34.32 -9.28
C SER A 221 -3.24 -34.24 -9.72
N SER A 222 -2.96 -34.61 -10.97
CA SER A 222 -1.60 -34.49 -11.54
C SER A 222 -0.97 -33.14 -11.19
N GLU A 223 -1.82 -32.12 -11.08
CA GLU A 223 -1.59 -30.77 -10.60
C GLU A 223 -1.03 -30.71 -9.15
N LYS A 224 -1.68 -31.33 -8.14
CA LYS A 224 -1.22 -31.35 -6.73
C LYS A 224 0.03 -32.22 -6.55
N GLU A 225 0.14 -33.33 -7.28
CA GLU A 225 1.35 -34.17 -7.29
C GLU A 225 2.54 -33.45 -7.91
N ALA A 226 2.34 -32.77 -9.05
CA ALA A 226 3.39 -32.02 -9.70
C ALA A 226 3.82 -30.79 -8.87
N LEU A 227 2.87 -30.10 -8.22
CA LEU A 227 3.17 -29.00 -7.31
C LEU A 227 3.98 -29.48 -6.10
N ASN A 228 3.58 -30.58 -5.46
CA ASN A 228 4.32 -31.15 -4.34
C ASN A 228 5.71 -31.65 -4.75
N ASN A 229 5.84 -32.25 -5.94
CA ASN A 229 7.13 -32.65 -6.47
C ASN A 229 8.01 -31.43 -6.71
N PHE A 230 7.47 -30.34 -7.28
CA PHE A 230 8.20 -29.10 -7.49
C PHE A 230 8.65 -28.45 -6.17
N ILE A 231 7.78 -28.41 -5.16
CA ILE A 231 8.14 -27.88 -3.82
C ILE A 231 9.31 -28.68 -3.20
N LEU A 232 9.41 -29.99 -3.49
CA LEU A 232 10.47 -30.84 -2.97
C LEU A 232 11.76 -30.83 -3.80
N SER A 233 11.65 -30.66 -5.12
CA SER A 233 12.81 -30.74 -6.03
C SER A 233 13.34 -29.40 -6.49
N GLU A 234 12.55 -28.32 -6.39
CA GLU A 234 12.78 -26.98 -6.97
C GLU A 234 13.06 -26.98 -8.49
N VAL A 235 12.89 -28.12 -9.16
CA VAL A 235 13.16 -28.30 -10.60
C VAL A 235 11.89 -28.73 -11.30
N VAL A 236 11.52 -28.02 -12.37
CA VAL A 236 10.34 -28.31 -13.19
C VAL A 236 10.70 -29.36 -14.24
N SER A 237 10.04 -30.52 -14.22
CA SER A 237 10.22 -31.53 -15.28
C SER A 237 9.70 -31.03 -16.64
N GLU A 238 10.27 -31.50 -17.76
CA GLU A 238 9.80 -31.13 -19.10
C GLU A 238 8.33 -31.48 -19.35
N GLU A 239 7.84 -32.56 -18.73
CA GLU A 239 6.43 -32.95 -18.80
C GLU A 239 5.54 -31.93 -18.06
N TYR A 240 5.98 -31.45 -16.91
CA TYR A 240 5.25 -30.44 -16.13
C TYR A 240 5.29 -29.07 -16.83
N ARG A 241 6.41 -28.67 -17.46
CA ARG A 241 6.48 -27.46 -18.31
C ARG A 241 5.45 -27.50 -19.44
N LYS A 242 5.24 -28.66 -20.06
CA LYS A 242 4.22 -28.83 -21.13
C LYS A 242 2.80 -28.77 -20.59
N GLN A 243 2.56 -29.29 -19.39
CA GLN A 243 1.24 -29.28 -18.74
C GLN A 243 0.85 -27.90 -18.21
N LEU A 244 1.78 -27.12 -17.67
CA LEU A 244 1.54 -25.75 -17.20
C LEU A 244 1.15 -24.77 -18.32
N ARG A 245 1.48 -25.08 -19.58
CA ARG A 245 0.99 -24.35 -20.75
C ARG A 245 -0.49 -24.59 -21.06
N ASP A 246 -1.12 -25.61 -20.46
CA ASP A 246 -2.58 -25.79 -20.55
C ASP A 246 -3.26 -24.88 -19.49
N PRO A 247 -4.07 -23.89 -19.90
CA PRO A 247 -4.71 -22.96 -18.97
C PRO A 247 -5.64 -23.65 -17.96
N LYS A 248 -6.20 -24.83 -18.28
CA LYS A 248 -7.02 -25.58 -17.31
C LYS A 248 -6.19 -26.20 -16.20
N PHE A 249 -4.99 -26.67 -16.54
CA PHE A 249 -4.06 -27.27 -15.60
C PHE A 249 -3.39 -26.21 -14.72
N LEU A 250 -3.01 -25.07 -15.31
CA LEU A 250 -2.50 -23.90 -14.58
C LEU A 250 -3.53 -23.38 -13.57
N ASN A 251 -4.78 -23.17 -13.96
CA ASN A 251 -5.84 -22.69 -13.06
C ASN A 251 -6.06 -23.62 -11.85
N LYS A 252 -6.03 -24.94 -12.06
CA LYS A 252 -6.14 -25.90 -10.96
C LYS A 252 -4.89 -25.91 -10.07
N THR A 253 -3.71 -25.74 -10.65
CA THR A 253 -2.46 -25.60 -9.87
C THR A 253 -2.51 -24.35 -8.99
N LEU A 254 -3.00 -23.23 -9.53
CA LEU A 254 -3.25 -21.99 -8.79
C LEU A 254 -4.27 -22.19 -7.66
N GLN A 255 -5.35 -22.95 -7.88
CA GLN A 255 -6.30 -23.31 -6.81
C GLN A 255 -5.63 -24.10 -5.66
N TYR A 256 -4.68 -24.98 -5.96
CA TYR A 256 -3.93 -25.67 -4.89
C TYR A 256 -2.99 -24.74 -4.13
N LEU A 257 -2.44 -23.72 -4.79
CA LEU A 257 -1.68 -22.66 -4.15
C LEU A 257 -2.54 -21.74 -3.28
N GLU A 258 -3.87 -21.75 -3.43
CA GLU A 258 -4.78 -21.02 -2.54
C GLU A 258 -4.89 -21.63 -1.15
N ALA A 259 -4.54 -22.90 -0.96
CA ALA A 259 -4.64 -23.60 0.32
C ALA A 259 -3.88 -22.86 1.44
N ASP A 260 -4.49 -22.78 2.64
CA ASP A 260 -3.93 -22.03 3.78
C ASP A 260 -2.52 -22.51 4.18
N SER A 261 -2.21 -23.79 3.95
CA SER A 261 -0.88 -24.37 4.21
C SER A 261 0.23 -23.78 3.34
N LEU A 262 -0.09 -23.23 2.16
CA LEU A 262 0.87 -22.69 1.19
C LEU A 262 0.82 -21.16 1.10
N LYS A 263 0.06 -20.49 1.97
CA LYS A 263 -0.15 -19.03 1.91
C LYS A 263 1.15 -18.21 1.89
N GLY A 264 2.16 -18.62 2.66
CA GLY A 264 3.47 -17.94 2.70
C GLY A 264 4.43 -18.35 1.58
N LEU A 265 4.15 -19.44 0.87
CA LEU A 265 5.03 -19.99 -0.18
C LEU A 265 4.48 -19.76 -1.59
N SER A 266 3.22 -19.31 -1.73
CA SER A 266 2.57 -19.26 -3.04
C SER A 266 3.24 -18.33 -4.04
N LEU A 267 3.67 -17.13 -3.62
CA LEU A 267 4.38 -16.19 -4.50
C LEU A 267 5.83 -16.63 -4.79
N PRO A 268 6.64 -17.06 -3.80
CA PRO A 268 7.95 -17.66 -4.08
C PRO A 268 7.87 -18.83 -5.08
N ILE A 269 6.87 -19.70 -4.95
CA ILE A 269 6.67 -20.83 -5.87
C ILE A 269 6.36 -20.34 -7.29
N LEU A 270 5.48 -19.33 -7.44
CA LEU A 270 5.15 -18.78 -8.76
C LEU A 270 6.38 -18.15 -9.44
N LEU A 271 7.19 -17.41 -8.69
CA LEU A 271 8.41 -16.80 -9.23
C LEU A 271 9.43 -17.87 -9.65
N ASN A 272 9.65 -18.90 -8.83
CA ASN A 272 10.54 -20.00 -9.23
C ASN A 272 10.01 -20.75 -10.47
N LEU A 273 8.69 -20.87 -10.65
CA LEU A 273 8.11 -21.44 -11.87
C LEU A 273 8.32 -20.53 -13.10
N TYR A 274 8.36 -19.22 -12.90
CA TYR A 274 8.67 -18.24 -13.94
C TYR A 274 10.16 -18.27 -14.33
N ASP A 275 11.07 -18.29 -13.34
CA ASP A 275 12.52 -18.44 -13.54
C ASP A 275 12.85 -19.69 -14.37
N GLU A 276 12.12 -20.78 -14.11
CA GLU A 276 12.24 -22.05 -14.84
C GLU A 276 11.57 -22.03 -16.24
N GLY A 277 10.96 -20.91 -16.63
CA GLY A 277 10.27 -20.73 -17.91
C GLY A 277 9.03 -21.61 -18.06
N ALA A 278 8.42 -22.03 -16.94
CA ALA A 278 7.27 -22.92 -16.91
C ALA A 278 5.94 -22.17 -17.00
N ILE A 279 5.90 -20.94 -16.47
CA ILE A 279 4.75 -20.03 -16.50
C ILE A 279 5.22 -18.64 -16.91
N ASP A 280 4.29 -17.80 -17.37
CA ASP A 280 4.50 -16.37 -17.56
C ASP A 280 3.66 -15.61 -16.53
N ILE A 281 4.27 -14.70 -15.77
CA ILE A 281 3.58 -13.91 -14.75
C ILE A 281 2.66 -12.87 -15.38
N ALA A 282 2.96 -12.43 -16.62
CA ALA A 282 2.13 -11.50 -17.36
C ALA A 282 0.87 -12.14 -17.95
N GLU A 283 0.78 -13.47 -18.01
CA GLU A 283 -0.42 -14.15 -18.50
C GLU A 283 -1.61 -14.00 -17.53
N ASP A 284 -2.81 -13.82 -18.11
CA ASP A 284 -4.07 -13.56 -17.37
C ASP A 284 -4.31 -14.50 -16.17
N PRO A 285 -4.10 -15.83 -16.23
CA PRO A 285 -4.41 -16.71 -15.10
C PRO A 285 -3.53 -16.43 -13.87
N VAL A 286 -2.24 -16.15 -14.09
CA VAL A 286 -1.28 -15.88 -13.01
C VAL A 286 -1.45 -14.45 -12.50
N ASN A 287 -1.62 -13.49 -13.41
CA ASN A 287 -1.90 -12.11 -13.07
C ASN A 287 -3.21 -11.97 -12.25
N ASP A 288 -4.28 -12.66 -12.66
CA ASP A 288 -5.54 -12.72 -11.94
C ASP A 288 -5.36 -13.28 -10.53
N PHE A 289 -4.54 -14.32 -10.37
CA PHE A 289 -4.25 -14.92 -9.06
C PHE A 289 -3.56 -13.90 -8.14
N ILE A 290 -2.49 -13.25 -8.60
CA ILE A 290 -1.77 -12.26 -7.80
C ILE A 290 -2.70 -11.09 -7.44
N SER A 291 -3.50 -10.65 -8.41
CA SER A 291 -4.52 -9.61 -8.24
C SER A 291 -5.64 -9.93 -7.24
N ARG A 292 -5.95 -11.21 -7.03
CA ARG A 292 -6.97 -11.68 -6.07
C ARG A 292 -6.41 -11.88 -4.66
N HIS A 293 -5.08 -12.01 -4.51
CA HIS A 293 -4.41 -12.26 -3.23
C HIS A 293 -3.43 -11.13 -2.83
N PRO A 294 -3.90 -9.87 -2.70
CA PRO A 294 -3.02 -8.73 -2.48
C PRO A 294 -2.30 -8.78 -1.12
N ASP A 295 -2.88 -9.42 -0.10
CA ASP A 295 -2.21 -9.62 1.21
C ASP A 295 -0.90 -10.42 1.05
N ARG A 296 -0.91 -11.47 0.21
CA ARG A 296 0.25 -12.32 -0.02
C ARG A 296 1.35 -11.55 -0.76
N LEU A 297 0.96 -10.71 -1.70
CA LEU A 297 1.86 -9.82 -2.43
C LEU A 297 2.53 -8.82 -1.49
N CYS A 298 1.76 -8.22 -0.58
CA CYS A 298 2.28 -7.27 0.40
C CYS A 298 3.32 -7.93 1.33
N ASP A 299 3.02 -9.12 1.87
CA ASP A 299 3.95 -9.85 2.74
C ASP A 299 5.26 -10.21 2.01
N TYR A 300 5.18 -10.67 0.77
CA TYR A 300 6.35 -11.01 -0.05
C TYR A 300 7.23 -9.78 -0.35
N LEU A 301 6.62 -8.67 -0.77
CA LEU A 301 7.36 -7.44 -1.08
C LEU A 301 8.03 -6.84 0.17
N VAL A 302 7.40 -6.95 1.33
CA VAL A 302 8.00 -6.55 2.62
C VAL A 302 9.19 -7.44 2.96
N GLU A 303 9.11 -8.75 2.75
CA GLU A 303 10.24 -9.67 3.00
C GLU A 303 11.45 -9.39 2.10
N LYS A 304 11.22 -8.96 0.85
CA LYS A 304 12.27 -8.62 -0.12
C LYS A 304 12.79 -7.18 -0.02
N SER A 305 12.28 -6.39 0.91
CA SER A 305 12.70 -5.01 1.14
C SER A 305 14.08 -4.92 1.83
N PRO A 306 14.82 -3.80 1.72
CA PRO A 306 14.49 -2.55 1.02
C PRO A 306 14.63 -2.67 -0.50
N VAL A 307 13.80 -1.94 -1.24
CA VAL A 307 13.86 -1.83 -2.71
C VAL A 307 14.81 -0.69 -3.08
N SER A 308 15.76 -0.98 -3.97
CA SER A 308 16.65 -0.02 -4.60
C SER A 308 16.30 0.20 -6.07
N ILE A 309 16.83 1.26 -6.68
CA ILE A 309 16.60 1.51 -8.11
C ILE A 309 17.10 0.36 -9.01
N GLN A 310 18.18 -0.32 -8.61
CA GLN A 310 18.73 -1.47 -9.35
C GLN A 310 17.81 -2.70 -9.33
N ASP A 311 16.96 -2.79 -8.30
CA ASP A 311 15.97 -3.87 -8.21
C ASP A 311 14.82 -3.70 -9.21
N LEU A 312 14.63 -2.48 -9.75
CA LEU A 312 13.66 -2.18 -10.79
C LEU A 312 14.16 -2.54 -12.20
N ASP A 313 15.46 -2.82 -12.36
CA ASP A 313 15.99 -3.37 -13.62
C ASP A 313 15.58 -4.86 -13.80
N ASN A 314 15.08 -5.51 -12.74
CA ASN A 314 14.50 -6.85 -12.81
C ASN A 314 13.02 -6.76 -13.20
N SER A 315 12.69 -7.25 -14.39
CA SER A 315 11.33 -7.26 -14.96
C SER A 315 10.27 -7.91 -14.06
N GLU A 316 10.65 -8.90 -13.25
CA GLU A 316 9.72 -9.55 -12.32
C GLU A 316 9.35 -8.64 -11.15
N ARG A 317 10.35 -8.02 -10.54
CA ARG A 317 10.14 -7.10 -9.41
C ARG A 317 9.40 -5.86 -9.87
N GLU A 318 9.74 -5.36 -11.06
CA GLU A 318 9.03 -4.26 -11.70
C GLU A 318 7.52 -4.58 -11.79
N LEU A 319 7.18 -5.72 -12.40
CA LEU A 319 5.79 -6.13 -12.61
C LEU A 319 5.02 -6.36 -11.32
N LEU A 320 5.64 -6.94 -10.28
CA LEU A 320 5.02 -7.12 -8.97
C LEU A 320 4.72 -5.78 -8.27
N ILE A 321 5.64 -4.81 -8.38
CA ILE A 321 5.45 -3.47 -7.81
C ILE A 321 4.36 -2.70 -8.61
N GLU A 322 4.34 -2.83 -9.93
CA GLU A 322 3.28 -2.27 -10.77
C GLU A 322 1.90 -2.83 -10.41
N GLN A 323 1.78 -4.14 -10.18
CA GLN A 323 0.52 -4.75 -9.73
C GLN A 323 0.10 -4.25 -8.34
N ALA A 324 1.04 -4.13 -7.40
CA ALA A 324 0.77 -3.54 -6.09
C ALA A 324 0.28 -2.09 -6.22
N LEU A 325 0.91 -1.30 -7.09
CA LEU A 325 0.53 0.07 -7.37
C LEU A 325 -0.86 0.16 -8.01
N GLN A 326 -1.15 -0.62 -9.06
CA GLN A 326 -2.47 -0.66 -9.69
C GLN A 326 -3.56 -1.06 -8.70
N LYS A 327 -3.28 -2.02 -7.82
CA LYS A 327 -4.22 -2.43 -6.77
C LYS A 327 -4.46 -1.32 -5.77
N GLU A 328 -3.42 -0.67 -5.27
CA GLU A 328 -3.51 0.50 -4.39
C GLU A 328 -4.33 1.64 -5.03
N LEU A 329 -4.13 1.89 -6.32
CA LEU A 329 -4.86 2.91 -7.09
C LEU A 329 -6.30 2.52 -7.42
N SER A 330 -6.60 1.23 -7.61
CA SER A 330 -7.96 0.74 -7.87
C SER A 330 -8.81 0.62 -6.59
N TYR A 331 -8.18 0.58 -5.42
CA TYR A 331 -8.84 0.38 -4.14
C TYR A 331 -9.80 1.53 -3.84
N VAL A 332 -11.10 1.20 -3.73
CA VAL A 332 -12.16 2.19 -3.47
C VAL A 332 -12.11 2.60 -2.00
N ALA A 333 -12.01 3.91 -1.78
CA ALA A 333 -11.76 4.61 -0.52
C ALA A 333 -12.91 4.53 0.52
N GLU A 334 -13.56 3.39 0.70
CA GLU A 334 -14.49 3.17 1.82
C GLU A 334 -13.73 2.83 3.12
N LYS A 335 -12.46 2.43 3.02
CA LYS A 335 -11.54 2.26 4.14
C LYS A 335 -10.41 3.25 3.97
N HIS A 336 -10.30 4.23 4.86
CA HIS A 336 -9.31 5.33 4.87
C HIS A 336 -7.84 4.88 5.07
N ASN A 337 -7.46 3.68 4.66
CA ASN A 337 -6.13 3.10 4.87
C ASN A 337 -5.49 2.67 3.55
N SER A 338 -4.18 2.93 3.43
CA SER A 338 -3.35 2.32 2.39
C SER A 338 -3.24 0.82 2.60
N PHE A 339 -3.45 0.03 1.56
CA PHE A 339 -3.41 -1.43 1.63
C PHE A 339 -1.96 -1.93 1.69
N PHE A 340 -1.12 -1.39 0.82
CA PHE A 340 0.31 -1.70 0.74
C PHE A 340 1.18 -0.77 1.60
N GLY A 341 0.59 -0.01 2.53
CA GLY A 341 1.31 0.96 3.37
C GLY A 341 2.51 0.40 4.13
N LYS A 342 2.47 -0.88 4.55
CA LYS A 342 3.63 -1.55 5.16
C LYS A 342 4.81 -1.65 4.20
N PHE A 343 4.56 -2.01 2.94
CA PHE A 343 5.56 -2.08 1.90
C PHE A 343 6.06 -0.69 1.51
N TRP A 344 5.15 0.26 1.27
CA TRP A 344 5.53 1.64 0.89
C TRP A 344 6.45 2.30 1.93
N ASN A 345 6.23 2.01 3.22
CA ASN A 345 7.08 2.50 4.32
C ASN A 345 8.50 1.92 4.34
N THR A 346 8.79 0.86 3.57
CA THR A 346 10.14 0.31 3.42
C THR A 346 11.01 1.10 2.42
N ILE A 347 10.40 1.91 1.56
CA ILE A 347 11.08 2.62 0.47
C ILE A 347 11.69 3.91 0.99
N ALA A 348 13.02 3.94 1.11
CA ALA A 348 13.77 5.08 1.65
C ALA A 348 14.64 5.81 0.60
N GLU A 349 14.54 5.43 -0.68
CA GLU A 349 15.30 6.04 -1.77
C GLU A 349 14.43 6.98 -2.60
N ARG A 350 14.96 8.17 -2.94
CA ARG A 350 14.25 9.18 -3.71
C ARG A 350 13.98 8.72 -5.15
N ASP A 351 14.95 8.06 -5.77
CA ASP A 351 14.88 7.66 -7.18
C ASP A 351 13.79 6.59 -7.42
N VAL A 352 13.58 5.69 -6.45
CA VAL A 352 12.48 4.71 -6.48
C VAL A 352 11.12 5.43 -6.43
N TRP A 353 10.98 6.48 -5.62
CA TRP A 353 9.74 7.27 -5.57
C TRP A 353 9.49 8.06 -6.86
N HIS A 354 10.53 8.57 -7.51
CA HIS A 354 10.42 9.17 -8.85
C HIS A 354 9.88 8.18 -9.88
N TRP A 355 10.43 6.96 -9.90
CA TRP A 355 9.94 5.88 -10.76
C TRP A 355 8.47 5.53 -10.44
N ILE A 356 8.10 5.37 -9.17
CA ILE A 356 6.72 5.09 -8.76
C ILE A 356 5.76 6.17 -9.29
N ILE A 357 6.13 7.45 -9.14
CA ILE A 357 5.29 8.54 -9.64
C ILE A 357 5.17 8.47 -11.17
N SER A 358 6.26 8.21 -11.91
CA SER A 358 6.16 8.03 -13.36
C SER A 358 5.18 6.92 -13.76
N LYS A 359 5.13 5.80 -13.02
CA LYS A 359 4.16 4.74 -13.25
C LYS A 359 2.73 5.12 -12.90
N VAL A 360 2.52 5.94 -11.86
CA VAL A 360 1.19 6.53 -11.58
C VAL A 360 0.69 7.35 -12.77
N TYR A 361 1.58 8.10 -13.44
CA TYR A 361 1.24 8.85 -14.65
C TYR A 361 0.88 7.94 -15.83
N GLU A 362 1.55 6.81 -15.98
CA GLU A 362 1.21 5.81 -17.01
C GLU A 362 -0.16 5.17 -16.76
N PHE A 363 -0.53 4.94 -15.50
CA PHE A 363 -1.75 4.21 -15.13
C PHE A 363 -3.00 5.08 -15.00
N VAL A 364 -2.87 6.40 -14.79
CA VAL A 364 -3.99 7.29 -14.46
C VAL A 364 -4.12 8.42 -15.48
N GLU A 365 -5.33 8.62 -16.02
CA GLU A 365 -5.63 9.78 -16.87
C GLU A 365 -5.44 11.11 -16.11
N ASP A 366 -4.88 12.14 -16.78
CA ASP A 366 -4.44 13.44 -16.23
C ASP A 366 -5.33 14.07 -15.14
N LYS A 367 -6.66 13.87 -15.20
CA LYS A 367 -7.62 14.50 -14.28
C LYS A 367 -7.59 13.93 -12.86
N ASN A 368 -7.05 12.74 -12.64
CA ASN A 368 -7.08 12.04 -11.35
C ASN A 368 -5.69 11.85 -10.71
N ILE A 369 -4.63 12.40 -11.30
CA ILE A 369 -3.27 12.17 -10.83
C ILE A 369 -3.05 12.69 -9.41
N ASN A 370 -3.52 13.90 -9.10
CA ASN A 370 -3.36 14.48 -7.76
C ASN A 370 -4.04 13.65 -6.67
N SER A 371 -5.19 13.04 -6.98
CA SER A 371 -5.88 12.17 -6.04
C SER A 371 -5.21 10.79 -5.93
N ALA A 372 -4.70 10.25 -7.03
CA ALA A 372 -3.92 9.01 -7.04
C ALA A 372 -2.65 9.11 -6.18
N ILE A 373 -1.84 10.16 -6.37
CA ILE A 373 -0.64 10.40 -5.57
C ILE A 373 -0.99 10.64 -4.10
N SER A 374 -2.10 11.33 -3.80
CA SER A 374 -2.55 11.52 -2.41
C SER A 374 -2.86 10.20 -1.69
N ARG A 375 -3.22 9.12 -2.40
CA ARG A 375 -3.45 7.81 -1.79
C ARG A 375 -2.16 7.16 -1.33
N LEU A 376 -1.08 7.31 -2.11
CA LEU A 376 0.24 6.79 -1.73
C LEU A 376 0.78 7.47 -0.47
N LEU A 377 0.36 8.71 -0.19
CA LEU A 377 0.74 9.43 1.03
C LEU A 377 -0.01 9.00 2.29
N LEU A 378 -1.07 8.18 2.18
CA LEU A 378 -1.83 7.74 3.35
C LEU A 378 -1.01 6.76 4.19
N ASN A 379 -0.85 7.05 5.48
CA ASN A 379 -0.14 6.22 6.46
C ASN A 379 1.36 6.01 6.12
N LEU A 380 1.95 6.92 5.34
CA LEU A 380 3.41 6.98 5.18
C LEU A 380 4.06 7.66 6.39
N GLU A 381 5.15 7.05 6.87
CA GLU A 381 5.90 7.47 8.05
C GLU A 381 7.42 7.49 7.77
N GLY A 382 8.16 8.18 8.64
CA GLY A 382 9.62 8.08 8.67
C GLY A 382 10.31 8.59 7.41
N LYS A 383 11.22 7.78 6.85
CA LYS A 383 12.04 8.15 5.69
C LYS A 383 11.23 8.12 4.38
N ALA A 384 10.31 7.18 4.24
CA ALA A 384 9.48 7.04 3.04
C ALA A 384 8.62 8.30 2.81
N ALA A 385 7.95 8.78 3.87
CA ALA A 385 7.21 10.04 3.83
C ALA A 385 8.07 11.22 3.37
N LYS A 386 9.30 11.33 3.91
CA LYS A 386 10.22 12.42 3.56
C LYS A 386 10.63 12.36 2.10
N CYS A 387 11.05 11.19 1.62
CA CYS A 387 11.50 11.00 0.24
C CYS A 387 10.38 11.30 -0.76
N LEU A 388 9.17 10.78 -0.53
CA LEU A 388 8.06 11.07 -1.44
C LEU A 388 7.71 12.56 -1.47
N ILE A 389 7.66 13.24 -0.32
CA ILE A 389 7.40 14.70 -0.31
C ILE A 389 8.52 15.46 -1.00
N GLU A 390 9.77 15.10 -0.75
CA GLU A 390 10.90 15.72 -1.43
C GLU A 390 10.78 15.60 -2.95
N VAL A 391 10.35 14.44 -3.47
CA VAL A 391 10.01 14.25 -4.88
C VAL A 391 8.87 15.19 -5.31
N LEU A 392 7.82 15.32 -4.50
CA LEU A 392 6.69 16.21 -4.82
C LEU A 392 7.08 17.69 -4.91
N PHE A 393 8.18 18.10 -4.29
CA PHE A 393 8.70 19.47 -4.34
C PHE A 393 9.93 19.62 -5.24
N ASP A 394 10.28 18.58 -6.01
CA ASP A 394 11.40 18.60 -6.95
C ASP A 394 10.97 19.20 -8.29
N TYR A 395 11.21 20.50 -8.47
CA TYR A 395 10.83 21.24 -9.68
C TYR A 395 11.83 21.10 -10.84
N THR A 396 12.74 20.12 -10.79
CA THR A 396 13.80 19.97 -11.80
C THR A 396 13.38 19.20 -13.04
N GLU A 397 12.27 18.45 -12.98
CA GLU A 397 11.77 17.64 -14.10
C GLU A 397 10.46 18.22 -14.66
N ASP A 398 10.56 18.93 -15.78
CA ASP A 398 9.42 19.56 -16.49
C ASP A 398 8.37 18.55 -17.01
N ALA A 399 8.64 17.24 -16.92
CA ALA A 399 7.79 16.17 -17.45
C ALA A 399 6.58 15.85 -16.56
N ILE A 400 6.68 16.06 -15.25
CA ILE A 400 5.68 15.58 -14.29
C ILE A 400 4.78 16.74 -13.83
N LYS A 401 3.58 16.86 -14.42
CA LYS A 401 2.63 17.95 -14.15
C LYS A 401 1.66 17.60 -13.02
N PHE A 402 2.09 17.65 -11.77
CA PHE A 402 1.18 17.62 -10.61
C PHE A 402 1.36 18.90 -9.79
N SER A 403 0.32 19.24 -9.02
CA SER A 403 0.40 20.33 -8.06
C SER A 403 0.59 19.75 -6.68
N SER A 404 1.79 19.93 -6.10
CA SER A 404 2.10 19.45 -4.74
C SER A 404 1.09 20.00 -3.71
N SER A 405 0.57 21.22 -3.92
CA SER A 405 -0.45 21.81 -3.04
C SER A 405 -1.82 21.15 -3.19
N GLU A 406 -2.20 20.73 -4.40
CA GLU A 406 -3.45 20.00 -4.62
C GLU A 406 -3.37 18.58 -4.07
N VAL A 407 -2.26 17.87 -4.28
CA VAL A 407 -2.01 16.53 -3.71
C VAL A 407 -2.18 16.55 -2.19
N ILE A 408 -1.54 17.51 -1.52
CA ILE A 408 -1.63 17.65 -0.06
C ILE A 408 -3.05 18.09 0.36
N SER A 409 -3.72 18.94 -0.41
CA SER A 409 -5.11 19.34 -0.13
C SER A 409 -6.08 18.15 -0.23
N TYR A 410 -5.90 17.27 -1.21
CA TYR A 410 -6.66 16.02 -1.34
C TYR A 410 -6.40 15.09 -0.16
N LEU A 411 -5.14 14.95 0.24
CA LEU A 411 -4.77 14.16 1.42
C LEU A 411 -5.49 14.67 2.67
N LEU A 412 -5.37 15.97 2.97
CA LEU A 412 -5.96 16.59 4.16
C LEU A 412 -7.48 16.55 4.17
N LYS A 413 -8.12 16.63 3.00
CA LYS A 413 -9.58 16.53 2.87
C LYS A 413 -10.10 15.12 3.16
N ASN A 414 -9.30 14.10 2.88
CA ASN A 414 -9.73 12.70 2.89
C ASN A 414 -9.12 11.85 4.03
N SER A 415 -8.18 12.41 4.82
CA SER A 415 -7.52 11.73 5.95
C SER A 415 -8.11 12.15 7.29
N GLU A 416 -8.61 11.20 8.09
CA GLU A 416 -9.19 11.50 9.41
C GLU A 416 -8.16 11.62 10.55
N SER A 417 -7.00 10.94 10.50
CA SER A 417 -5.89 11.14 11.46
C SER A 417 -4.74 10.14 11.30
N SER A 418 -3.66 10.47 10.57
CA SER A 418 -2.40 9.65 10.61
C SER A 418 -1.20 10.16 9.79
N ASN A 419 -1.22 11.36 9.19
CA ASN A 419 -0.12 11.77 8.28
C ASN A 419 0.82 12.83 8.89
N ARG A 420 1.24 12.64 10.16
CA ARG A 420 2.03 13.65 10.89
C ARG A 420 3.37 13.96 10.21
N ASP A 421 4.13 12.93 9.87
CA ASP A 421 5.45 13.10 9.26
C ASP A 421 5.35 13.74 7.88
N VAL A 422 4.31 13.36 7.12
CA VAL A 422 4.00 13.95 5.82
C VAL A 422 3.71 15.46 5.96
N ILE A 423 2.86 15.85 6.91
CA ILE A 423 2.54 17.26 7.15
C ILE A 423 3.77 18.05 7.60
N LEU A 424 4.57 17.50 8.52
CA LEU A 424 5.77 18.16 9.04
C LEU A 424 6.81 18.43 7.95
N GLU A 425 7.11 17.44 7.11
CA GLU A 425 8.09 17.62 6.04
C GLU A 425 7.55 18.56 4.95
N THR A 426 6.24 18.51 4.64
CA THR A 426 5.60 19.46 3.72
C THR A 426 5.76 20.90 4.21
N ILE A 427 5.46 21.17 5.49
CA ILE A 427 5.64 22.51 6.08
C ILE A 427 7.10 22.95 6.00
N ARG A 428 8.04 22.05 6.32
CA ARG A 428 9.47 22.35 6.27
C ARG A 428 9.94 22.75 4.87
N LEU A 429 9.53 22.02 3.82
CA LEU A 429 9.90 22.35 2.44
C LEU A 429 9.22 23.64 1.96
N LEU A 430 7.95 23.87 2.34
CA LEU A 430 7.27 25.14 2.06
C LEU A 430 7.99 26.33 2.71
N GLU A 431 8.43 26.21 3.96
CA GLU A 431 9.24 27.25 4.62
C GLU A 431 10.57 27.49 3.90
N GLN A 432 11.25 26.43 3.48
CA GLN A 432 12.51 26.54 2.74
C GLN A 432 12.31 27.25 1.40
N HIS A 433 11.28 26.86 0.65
CA HIS A 433 10.93 27.49 -0.62
C HIS A 433 10.56 28.97 -0.43
N ASN A 434 9.79 29.30 0.60
CA ASN A 434 9.42 30.67 0.94
C ASN A 434 10.67 31.52 1.27
N ARG A 435 11.59 31.01 2.09
CA ARG A 435 12.86 31.69 2.40
C ARG A 435 13.71 31.93 1.14
N MET A 436 13.78 30.95 0.22
CA MET A 436 14.49 31.13 -1.05
C MET A 436 13.83 32.19 -1.94
N THR A 437 12.51 32.15 -2.04
CA THR A 437 11.72 33.11 -2.83
C THR A 437 11.87 34.52 -2.28
N GLN A 438 11.79 34.69 -0.96
CA GLN A 438 11.99 35.97 -0.29
C GLN A 438 13.42 36.51 -0.51
N ARG A 439 14.44 35.65 -0.52
CA ARG A 439 15.83 36.06 -0.87
C ARG A 439 15.93 36.54 -2.32
N LYS A 440 15.30 35.83 -3.26
CA LYS A 440 15.26 36.24 -4.68
C LYS A 440 14.54 37.58 -4.83
N LEU A 441 13.39 37.75 -4.19
CA LEU A 441 12.60 38.99 -4.21
C LEU A 441 13.35 40.17 -3.60
N ASN A 442 13.99 39.98 -2.44
CA ASN A 442 14.80 41.03 -1.83
C ASN A 442 15.99 41.42 -2.72
N THR A 443 16.54 40.47 -3.48
CA THR A 443 17.66 40.73 -4.41
C THR A 443 17.18 41.50 -5.63
N SER A 444 16.03 41.14 -6.21
CA SER A 444 15.44 41.89 -7.33
C SER A 444 14.99 43.29 -6.90
N GLU A 445 14.41 43.44 -5.71
CA GLU A 445 14.03 44.74 -5.16
C GLU A 445 15.24 45.65 -4.95
N ARG A 446 16.35 45.13 -4.42
CA ARG A 446 17.60 45.89 -4.31
C ARG A 446 18.14 46.34 -5.66
N LYS A 447 18.10 45.47 -6.68
CA LYS A 447 18.48 45.84 -8.05
C LYS A 447 17.57 46.94 -8.61
N LEU A 448 16.25 46.83 -8.44
CA LEU A 448 15.31 47.87 -8.87
C LEU A 448 15.57 49.22 -8.17
N ARG A 449 15.87 49.20 -6.87
CA ARG A 449 16.23 50.42 -6.12
C ARG A 449 17.56 51.03 -6.58
N SER A 450 18.57 50.21 -6.91
CA SER A 450 19.84 50.73 -7.46
C SER A 450 19.64 51.36 -8.82
N TYR A 451 18.83 50.75 -9.70
CA TYR A 451 18.44 51.36 -10.98
C TYR A 451 17.80 52.74 -10.76
N GLY A 452 16.86 52.88 -9.83
CA GLY A 452 16.23 54.18 -9.53
C GLY A 452 17.21 55.25 -9.02
N GLN A 453 18.26 54.85 -8.29
CA GLN A 453 19.29 55.78 -7.80
C GLN A 453 20.29 56.17 -8.90
N GLU A 454 20.71 55.21 -9.72
CA GLU A 454 21.54 55.46 -10.92
C GLU A 454 20.83 56.43 -11.86
N LEU A 455 19.52 56.22 -12.05
CA LEU A 455 18.61 57.03 -12.86
C LEU A 455 18.56 58.51 -12.42
N PHE A 456 18.46 58.73 -11.11
CA PHE A 456 18.52 60.08 -10.54
C PHE A 456 19.89 60.71 -10.78
N SER A 457 20.98 59.99 -10.52
CA SER A 457 22.33 60.53 -10.67
C SER A 457 22.73 60.83 -12.11
N SER A 458 22.23 60.08 -13.09
CA SER A 458 22.68 60.14 -14.47
C SER A 458 21.91 61.17 -15.31
N ILE A 459 20.63 61.43 -15.01
CA ILE A 459 19.82 62.41 -15.74
C ILE A 459 19.49 63.65 -14.90
N TYR A 460 19.06 63.48 -13.65
CA TYR A 460 18.53 64.59 -12.87
C TYR A 460 19.62 65.59 -12.44
N LEU A 461 20.79 65.09 -12.04
CA LEU A 461 21.92 65.94 -11.63
C LEU A 461 22.41 66.86 -12.78
N PRO A 462 22.61 66.38 -14.02
CA PRO A 462 22.92 67.27 -15.14
C PRO A 462 21.79 68.28 -15.48
N VAL A 463 20.51 67.91 -15.32
CA VAL A 463 19.40 68.87 -15.48
C VAL A 463 19.47 69.99 -14.43
N GLU A 464 19.73 69.64 -13.17
CA GLU A 464 19.90 70.62 -12.09
C GLU A 464 21.07 71.59 -12.40
N GLN A 465 22.18 71.08 -12.93
CA GLN A 465 23.31 71.90 -13.38
C GLN A 465 22.93 72.86 -14.54
N LEU A 466 22.07 72.44 -15.47
CA LEU A 466 21.54 73.33 -16.52
C LEU A 466 20.65 74.43 -15.93
N GLU A 467 19.79 74.09 -14.96
CA GLU A 467 18.92 75.06 -14.29
C GLU A 467 19.73 76.10 -13.52
N GLU A 468 20.74 75.66 -12.75
CA GLU A 468 21.68 76.56 -12.06
C GLU A 468 22.40 77.47 -13.04
N LEU A 469 22.89 76.93 -14.16
CA LEU A 469 23.54 77.72 -15.20
C LEU A 469 22.58 78.76 -15.78
N ALA A 470 21.32 78.40 -16.07
CA ALA A 470 20.32 79.32 -16.58
C ALA A 470 20.00 80.45 -15.58
N ILE A 471 19.88 80.13 -14.28
CA ILE A 471 19.69 81.12 -13.20
C ILE A 471 20.91 82.06 -13.11
N ASN A 472 22.12 81.51 -13.19
CA ASN A 472 23.36 82.27 -13.17
C ASN A 472 23.48 83.20 -14.39
N LEU A 473 23.11 82.74 -15.58
CA LEU A 473 23.09 83.56 -16.79
C LEU A 473 22.07 84.71 -16.70
N LYS A 474 20.88 84.43 -16.16
CA LYS A 474 19.83 85.44 -15.94
C LYS A 474 20.27 86.53 -14.96
N SER A 475 21.03 86.16 -13.93
CA SER A 475 21.46 87.08 -12.87
C SER A 475 22.71 87.90 -13.23
N THR A 476 23.55 87.44 -14.17
CA THR A 476 24.88 88.03 -14.45
C THR A 476 24.92 89.09 -15.56
N LYS A 477 23.80 89.48 -16.18
CA LYS A 477 23.68 90.56 -17.20
C LYS A 477 24.83 90.62 -18.24
N GLY A 478 25.36 89.47 -18.66
CA GLY A 478 26.39 89.38 -19.70
C GLY A 478 27.83 89.63 -19.23
N GLU A 479 28.12 89.60 -17.93
CA GLU A 479 29.49 89.75 -17.41
C GLU A 479 30.34 88.46 -17.55
N VAL A 480 29.72 87.32 -17.89
CA VAL A 480 30.40 86.04 -18.07
C VAL A 480 30.81 85.86 -19.54
N LYS A 481 32.06 85.41 -19.77
CA LYS A 481 32.57 85.13 -21.12
C LYS A 481 31.79 83.99 -21.79
N ALA A 482 31.32 84.21 -23.02
CA ALA A 482 30.57 83.22 -23.80
C ALA A 482 31.28 81.86 -23.93
N ASN A 483 32.61 81.85 -24.09
CA ASN A 483 33.36 80.60 -24.20
C ASN A 483 33.30 79.75 -22.92
N LEU A 484 33.29 80.38 -21.75
CA LEU A 484 33.19 79.65 -20.47
C LEU A 484 31.80 79.00 -20.35
N ILE A 485 30.76 79.73 -20.75
CA ILE A 485 29.37 79.23 -20.77
C ILE A 485 29.24 78.07 -21.75
N ALA A 486 29.84 78.19 -22.94
CA ALA A 486 29.83 77.14 -23.95
C ALA A 486 30.51 75.86 -23.45
N THR A 487 31.68 75.96 -22.81
CA THR A 487 32.36 74.77 -22.24
C THR A 487 31.51 74.10 -21.15
N HIS A 488 30.96 74.88 -20.21
CA HIS A 488 30.10 74.33 -19.17
C HIS A 488 28.82 73.69 -19.73
N LEU A 489 28.20 74.29 -20.75
CA LEU A 489 27.04 73.70 -21.43
C LEU A 489 27.38 72.38 -22.12
N ILE A 490 28.52 72.33 -22.81
CA ILE A 490 28.99 71.11 -23.47
C ILE A 490 29.18 69.99 -22.44
N ASP A 491 29.87 70.26 -21.32
CA ASP A 491 30.10 69.25 -20.28
C ASP A 491 28.80 68.72 -19.67
N ILE A 492 27.82 69.60 -19.40
CA ILE A 492 26.53 69.18 -18.86
C ILE A 492 25.72 68.36 -19.87
N VAL A 493 25.75 68.73 -21.16
CA VAL A 493 25.09 67.98 -22.24
C VAL A 493 25.72 66.59 -22.43
N LEU A 494 27.03 66.45 -22.25
CA LEU A 494 27.70 65.15 -22.27
C LEU A 494 27.22 64.24 -21.14
N LEU A 495 27.15 64.77 -19.91
CA LEU A 495 26.64 64.02 -18.76
C LEU A 495 25.17 63.60 -18.94
N LEU A 496 24.32 64.48 -19.47
CA LEU A 496 22.93 64.14 -19.82
C LEU A 496 22.88 62.99 -20.81
N ARG A 497 23.77 62.99 -21.82
CA ARG A 497 23.79 61.98 -22.87
C ARG A 497 24.24 60.62 -22.35
N GLU A 498 25.28 60.58 -21.52
CA GLU A 498 25.68 59.36 -20.80
C GLU A 498 24.51 58.82 -19.97
N GLY A 499 23.73 59.72 -19.36
CA GLY A 499 22.49 59.36 -18.68
C GLY A 499 21.42 58.78 -19.60
N PHE A 500 21.14 59.39 -20.75
CA PHE A 500 20.15 58.91 -21.72
C PHE A 500 20.55 57.59 -22.41
N GLU A 501 21.85 57.37 -22.65
CA GLU A 501 22.35 56.09 -23.18
C GLU A 501 22.05 54.92 -22.24
N ALA A 502 22.03 55.15 -20.93
CA ALA A 502 21.63 54.16 -19.93
C ALA A 502 20.12 53.79 -19.99
N PHE A 503 19.32 54.52 -20.76
CA PHE A 503 17.89 54.29 -21.03
C PHE A 503 17.63 53.82 -22.46
N ASP A 504 18.63 53.21 -23.10
CA ASP A 504 18.55 52.74 -24.48
C ASP A 504 18.26 53.87 -25.50
N VAL A 505 18.53 55.13 -25.12
CA VAL A 505 18.54 56.26 -26.05
C VAL A 505 19.94 56.44 -26.60
N ALA A 506 20.20 55.81 -27.74
CA ALA A 506 21.53 55.74 -28.30
C ALA A 506 21.87 56.91 -29.25
N PRO A 507 23.15 57.31 -29.31
CA PRO A 507 23.61 58.36 -30.20
C PRO A 507 23.52 57.93 -31.67
N VAL A 508 23.07 58.84 -32.54
CA VAL A 508 23.09 58.63 -33.99
C VAL A 508 24.45 59.05 -34.58
N GLU A 509 25.07 60.09 -34.02
CA GLU A 509 26.36 60.62 -34.46
C GLU A 509 27.40 60.72 -33.33
N ASN A 510 28.69 60.73 -33.72
CA ASN A 510 29.84 60.75 -32.81
C ASN A 510 29.91 62.06 -32.00
N ILE A 511 30.02 61.90 -30.68
CA ILE A 511 30.13 62.98 -29.70
C ILE A 511 31.32 63.91 -30.00
N GLU A 512 32.49 63.34 -30.32
CA GLU A 512 33.72 64.13 -30.51
C GLU A 512 33.63 65.03 -31.73
N ASP A 513 32.87 64.62 -32.75
CA ASP A 513 32.68 65.41 -33.95
C ASP A 513 31.80 66.63 -33.70
N TRP A 514 30.78 66.51 -32.84
CA TRP A 514 29.99 67.66 -32.41
C TRP A 514 30.73 68.55 -31.40
N LYS A 515 31.39 67.94 -30.41
CA LYS A 515 32.13 68.66 -29.36
C LYS A 515 33.21 69.57 -29.93
N ASN A 516 33.98 69.04 -30.88
CA ASN A 516 35.08 69.78 -31.51
C ASN A 516 34.64 70.53 -32.77
N GLN A 517 33.35 70.43 -33.15
CA GLN A 517 32.80 71.00 -34.38
C GLN A 517 33.60 70.58 -35.62
N ASN A 518 33.91 69.28 -35.71
CA ASN A 518 34.67 68.69 -36.80
C ASN A 518 33.86 68.72 -38.11
N LYS A 519 34.58 68.83 -39.23
CA LYS A 519 34.01 68.69 -40.57
C LYS A 519 33.82 67.20 -40.88
N ILE A 520 32.56 66.76 -41.02
CA ILE A 520 32.19 65.36 -41.28
C ILE A 520 31.53 65.23 -42.66
N LYS A 521 31.51 64.01 -43.22
CA LYS A 521 30.79 63.73 -44.47
C LYS A 521 29.28 63.73 -44.23
N PHE A 522 28.50 64.29 -45.16
CA PHE A 522 27.05 64.26 -45.05
C PHE A 522 26.48 62.85 -45.29
N ASN A 523 25.59 62.40 -44.41
CA ASN A 523 24.85 61.16 -44.54
C ASN A 523 23.33 61.46 -44.48
N PRO A 524 22.55 61.20 -45.54
CA PRO A 524 21.12 61.48 -45.56
C PRO A 524 20.32 60.62 -44.57
N ASP A 525 20.81 59.44 -44.18
CA ASP A 525 20.10 58.54 -43.28
C ASP A 525 20.18 59.00 -41.82
N THR A 526 21.25 59.70 -41.44
CA THR A 526 21.53 60.11 -40.05
C THR A 526 21.53 61.61 -39.82
N HIS A 527 21.60 62.43 -40.89
CA HIS A 527 21.63 63.88 -40.81
C HIS A 527 20.38 64.55 -41.39
N ARG A 528 20.06 65.75 -40.88
CA ARG A 528 18.98 66.61 -41.38
C ARG A 528 19.44 68.05 -41.53
N MET A 529 19.30 68.64 -42.72
CA MET A 529 19.54 70.07 -42.97
C MET A 529 18.24 70.88 -42.97
N THR A 530 18.34 72.17 -42.65
CA THR A 530 17.24 73.14 -42.67
C THR A 530 17.05 73.86 -44.02
N THR A 531 17.88 73.56 -45.03
CA THR A 531 17.78 74.14 -46.38
C THR A 531 17.08 73.19 -47.35
N ASP A 532 16.15 73.72 -48.15
CA ASP A 532 15.42 72.97 -49.18
C ASP A 532 16.32 72.60 -50.38
N GLY A 533 16.30 71.32 -50.77
CA GLY A 533 16.36 70.86 -52.16
C GLY A 533 17.73 70.62 -52.83
N ASP A 534 17.97 69.38 -53.25
CA ASP A 534 18.75 68.90 -54.41
C ASP A 534 20.26 69.16 -54.56
N CYS A 535 20.93 69.85 -53.62
CA CYS A 535 22.40 69.89 -53.55
C CYS A 535 22.88 69.52 -52.14
N ALA A 536 22.94 68.23 -51.83
CA ALA A 536 23.52 67.78 -50.57
C ALA A 536 25.04 68.10 -50.55
N PRO A 537 25.53 68.91 -49.60
CA PRO A 537 26.96 69.23 -49.50
C PRO A 537 27.76 68.01 -49.04
N ASP A 538 28.95 67.80 -49.62
CA ASP A 538 29.80 66.66 -49.27
C ASP A 538 30.31 66.69 -47.82
N ILE A 539 30.46 67.89 -47.24
CA ILE A 539 31.03 68.11 -45.91
C ILE A 539 30.16 69.08 -45.11
N VAL A 540 29.86 68.70 -43.87
CA VAL A 540 28.96 69.43 -42.94
C VAL A 540 29.51 69.45 -41.53
N ARG A 541 28.94 70.28 -40.65
CA ARG A 541 29.19 70.24 -39.20
C ARG A 541 27.91 69.93 -38.43
N LEU A 542 28.05 69.23 -37.30
CA LEU A 542 26.94 68.88 -36.42
C LEU A 542 26.49 70.10 -35.60
N ASN A 543 25.23 70.50 -35.77
CA ASN A 543 24.55 71.45 -34.91
C ASN A 543 23.92 70.74 -33.70
N SER A 544 23.23 69.62 -33.98
CA SER A 544 22.74 68.69 -32.95
C SER A 544 23.32 67.31 -33.17
N LEU A 545 23.12 66.45 -32.18
CA LEU A 545 23.74 65.13 -32.11
C LEU A 545 22.84 63.98 -32.60
N GLY A 546 21.53 64.21 -32.69
CA GLY A 546 20.54 63.15 -32.99
C GLY A 546 20.50 62.03 -31.95
N PHE A 547 19.44 61.24 -31.95
CA PHE A 547 19.29 60.07 -31.08
C PHE A 547 18.32 59.05 -31.66
N ARG A 548 18.47 57.78 -31.24
CA ARG A 548 17.53 56.70 -31.52
C ARG A 548 17.00 56.14 -30.20
N TYR A 549 15.74 55.74 -30.16
CA TYR A 549 15.07 55.22 -28.96
C TYR A 549 14.05 54.15 -29.35
N GLN A 550 13.63 53.32 -28.40
CA GLN A 550 12.50 52.40 -28.61
C GLN A 550 11.20 53.07 -28.16
N ASP A 551 10.15 52.98 -28.99
CA ASP A 551 8.81 53.41 -28.63
C ASP A 551 8.09 52.38 -27.73
N ASP A 552 6.88 52.71 -27.26
CA ASP A 552 6.09 51.88 -26.36
C ASP A 552 5.75 50.49 -26.94
N ASP A 553 5.82 50.34 -28.27
CA ASP A 553 5.60 49.08 -29.00
C ASP A 553 6.92 48.29 -29.22
N GLY A 554 8.05 48.79 -28.72
CA GLY A 554 9.38 48.19 -28.85
C GLY A 554 10.06 48.40 -30.19
N ASN A 555 9.54 49.29 -31.04
CA ASN A 555 10.12 49.59 -32.35
C ASN A 555 11.16 50.71 -32.23
N TRP A 556 12.26 50.57 -32.96
CA TRP A 556 13.31 51.58 -33.00
C TRP A 556 12.88 52.79 -33.84
N GLN A 557 12.85 53.95 -33.19
CA GLN A 557 12.64 55.26 -33.80
C GLN A 557 13.96 56.05 -33.82
N GLN A 558 14.15 56.88 -34.84
CA GLN A 558 15.37 57.68 -35.02
C GLN A 558 15.07 59.15 -35.29
N TYR A 559 15.71 60.03 -34.51
CA TYR A 559 15.76 61.46 -34.74
C TYR A 559 17.15 61.85 -35.26
N ASN A 560 17.22 62.21 -36.54
CA ASN A 560 18.45 62.57 -37.22
C ASN A 560 19.12 63.82 -36.65
N ALA A 561 20.44 63.85 -36.69
CA ALA A 561 21.25 64.96 -36.23
C ALA A 561 21.12 66.17 -37.17
N HIS A 562 20.87 67.35 -36.61
CA HIS A 562 20.84 68.58 -37.39
C HIS A 562 22.25 69.00 -37.77
N VAL A 563 22.47 69.30 -39.04
CA VAL A 563 23.77 69.72 -39.56
C VAL A 563 23.67 71.05 -40.30
N PHE A 564 24.77 71.77 -40.39
CA PHE A 564 24.88 73.03 -41.12
C PHE A 564 26.17 73.08 -41.95
N VAL A 565 26.17 73.94 -42.97
CA VAL A 565 27.35 74.31 -43.74
C VAL A 565 27.87 75.64 -43.19
N GLU A 566 29.17 75.73 -42.98
CA GLU A 566 29.81 77.01 -42.69
C GLU A 566 29.97 77.74 -44.02
N ASP A 567 29.20 78.80 -44.24
CA ASP A 567 29.46 79.72 -45.36
C ASP A 567 30.87 80.28 -45.15
N ASP A 568 31.77 80.02 -46.10
CA ASP A 568 33.06 80.69 -46.16
C ASP A 568 32.80 82.19 -46.38
N CYS A 569 32.59 82.94 -45.30
CA CYS A 569 32.73 84.39 -45.31
C CYS A 569 34.19 84.68 -45.69
N ASP A 570 34.43 84.97 -46.96
CA ASP A 570 35.72 85.36 -47.51
C ASP A 570 36.49 86.24 -46.52
N LYS A 571 37.67 85.75 -46.15
CA LYS A 571 38.68 86.52 -45.43
C LYS A 571 38.98 87.77 -46.27
N VAL A 572 38.36 88.90 -45.94
CA VAL A 572 38.77 90.21 -46.46
C VAL A 572 40.21 90.42 -46.01
N GLU A 573 41.14 90.24 -46.94
CA GLU A 573 42.53 90.62 -46.78
C GLU A 573 42.59 92.06 -46.27
N LYS A 574 43.23 92.26 -45.13
CA LYS A 574 43.57 93.57 -44.58
C LYS A 574 44.47 94.32 -45.56
N LYS A 575 43.90 95.07 -46.50
CA LYS A 575 44.61 96.15 -47.18
C LYS A 575 44.69 97.34 -46.23
N ALA A 576 45.91 97.60 -45.76
CA ALA A 576 46.25 98.79 -45.00
C ALA A 576 45.80 100.06 -45.72
N ARG A 577 45.00 100.90 -45.05
CA ARG A 577 44.84 102.31 -45.40
C ARG A 577 45.01 103.18 -44.16
N LYS A 578 45.93 104.13 -44.31
CA LYS A 578 46.27 105.22 -43.41
C LYS A 578 45.08 106.14 -43.17
N GLY A 579 45.06 106.76 -41.99
CA GLY A 579 44.46 108.07 -41.76
C GLY A 579 43.20 108.06 -40.90
N TYR A 580 43.35 108.51 -39.66
CA TYR A 580 42.25 108.97 -38.80
C TYR A 580 41.39 110.04 -39.51
N PRO A 581 40.13 110.21 -39.06
CA PRO A 581 39.87 111.35 -38.16
C PRO A 581 39.14 110.96 -36.86
N LYS A 582 39.37 111.81 -35.87
CA LYS A 582 38.84 111.80 -34.49
C LYS A 582 37.38 112.26 -34.40
N TYR A 583 36.83 112.01 -33.20
CA TYR A 583 35.67 112.60 -32.50
C TYR A 583 34.30 112.04 -32.91
N GLU A 584 33.34 111.75 -32.02
CA GLU A 584 33.10 112.28 -30.67
C GLU A 584 32.28 111.27 -29.84
N GLN A 585 32.62 111.08 -28.56
CA GLN A 585 31.73 110.44 -27.58
C GLN A 585 31.05 111.52 -26.73
N PRO A 586 29.72 111.43 -26.52
CA PRO A 586 29.07 111.90 -25.30
C PRO A 586 28.50 110.68 -24.55
N GLY A 587 28.68 110.44 -23.26
CA GLY A 587 29.42 111.06 -22.19
C GLY A 587 29.10 110.21 -20.95
N LYS A 588 30.11 109.69 -20.24
CA LYS A 588 29.91 109.06 -18.93
C LYS A 588 29.74 110.15 -17.88
N LYS A 589 28.56 110.23 -17.25
CA LYS A 589 28.43 110.89 -15.94
C LYS A 589 29.18 110.06 -14.90
N LYS A 590 30.01 110.78 -14.17
CA LYS A 590 30.99 110.33 -13.17
C LYS A 590 30.34 109.61 -11.99
N SER A 591 31.01 108.57 -11.53
CA SER A 591 30.94 108.09 -10.15
C SER A 591 31.68 109.06 -9.23
N ALA A 592 30.98 109.49 -8.18
CA ALA A 592 31.55 109.91 -6.91
C ALA A 592 31.13 108.83 -5.89
N GLY A 593 31.93 108.35 -4.96
CA GLY A 593 33.27 108.69 -4.54
C GLY A 593 33.50 107.97 -3.21
N GLN A 594 34.72 107.48 -3.04
CA GLN A 594 35.47 107.45 -1.78
C GLN A 594 35.04 106.56 -0.59
N ASN A 595 36.07 105.80 -0.17
CA ASN A 595 36.50 105.53 1.21
C ASN A 595 35.74 104.44 1.97
N LYS A 596 36.34 103.64 2.85
CA LYS A 596 37.72 103.35 3.26
C LYS A 596 37.61 102.16 4.23
N SER A 597 38.77 101.58 4.52
CA SER A 597 39.15 100.90 5.76
C SER A 597 38.56 99.53 6.11
N ARG A 598 39.51 98.61 6.09
CA ARG A 598 39.63 97.32 6.74
C ARG A 598 39.88 97.50 8.25
N ALA A 599 39.11 96.82 9.10
CA ALA A 599 39.45 96.44 10.48
C ALA A 599 38.59 95.20 10.80
N ALA A 600 39.11 93.96 10.83
CA ALA A 600 39.99 93.34 11.81
C ALA A 600 39.43 93.33 13.25
N ARG A 601 38.77 92.22 13.63
CA ARG A 601 38.99 91.37 14.85
C ARG A 601 37.84 90.36 14.98
N LYS A 602 38.06 89.05 14.79
CA LYS A 602 38.57 88.05 15.76
C LYS A 602 37.91 88.11 17.14
N LYS A 603 36.96 87.19 17.40
CA LYS A 603 37.01 86.10 18.40
C LYS A 603 35.59 85.69 18.85
N LYS A 604 34.94 84.82 18.10
CA LYS A 604 34.47 83.48 18.47
C LYS A 604 33.76 82.88 17.26
#